data_AF-J9E976-F1
#
_entry.id   AF-J9E976-F1
#
_cell.length_a   1.000
_cell.length_b   1.000
_cell.length_c   1.000
_cell.angle_alpha   90.00
_cell.angle_beta   90.00
_cell.angle_gamma   90.00
#
_symmetry.space_group_name_H-M   'P 1'
#
loop_
_entity.id
_entity.type
_entity.pdbx_description
1 polymer ?
#
loop_
_entity_poly.entity_id
_entity_poly.type
_entity_poly.pdbx_seq_one_letter_code
_entity_poly.pdbx_strand_id
1 'polypeptide(L)'
;MQVPVTLVDKQHARCGICNAVVSLNRKFEVVHLVRHFNAWHPSIHQCAGKWKLRKPQPGLGKPLSIQDFAVIDTSLDRGANLQCIWCGMFMTAEALAMHFSEVHPEEVEVPKCNLCLQELVINARLLEKYGDEFDVSMPDEHRIRCGKYGTMHTSEARLHAGLFYFSTVFCCIFSHWI
;
A
#
# COMPACT_ATOMS: atom_id res chain seq x y z
N MET A 1 11.62 6.20 7.48
CA MET A 1 12.63 5.58 8.35
C MET A 1 13.93 5.50 7.56
N GLN A 2 15.07 5.87 8.15
CA GLN A 2 16.38 5.71 7.51
C GLN A 2 16.95 4.36 7.97
N VAL A 3 17.37 3.51 7.04
CA VAL A 3 17.95 2.21 7.36
C VAL A 3 19.48 2.36 7.38
N PRO A 4 20.17 1.96 8.46
CA PRO A 4 21.61 2.15 8.56
C PRO A 4 22.33 1.26 7.55
N VAL A 5 23.06 1.88 6.62
CA VAL A 5 23.88 1.21 5.61
C VAL A 5 25.22 1.92 5.53
N THR A 6 26.31 1.16 5.48
CA THR A 6 27.65 1.70 5.30
C THR A 6 28.20 1.22 3.96
N LEU A 7 28.57 2.13 3.07
CA LEU A 7 29.30 1.78 1.85
C LEU A 7 30.67 1.20 2.24
N VAL A 8 30.92 -0.04 1.82
CA VAL A 8 32.22 -0.69 2.01
C VAL A 8 33.14 -0.29 0.85
N ASP A 9 32.60 -0.34 -0.37
CA ASP A 9 33.26 0.15 -1.58
C ASP A 9 32.21 0.59 -2.62
N LYS A 10 32.63 0.80 -3.88
CA LYS A 10 31.77 1.27 -4.98
C LYS A 10 30.70 0.26 -5.42
N GLN A 11 30.86 -1.01 -5.08
CA GLN A 11 30.00 -2.14 -5.47
C GLN A 11 29.50 -2.94 -4.26
N HIS A 12 29.85 -2.56 -3.03
CA HIS A 12 29.43 -3.27 -1.83
C HIS A 12 28.94 -2.34 -0.73
N ALA A 13 27.86 -2.73 -0.09
CA ALA A 13 27.30 -2.03 1.05
C ALA A 13 27.07 -3.00 2.21
N ARG A 14 27.43 -2.60 3.43
CA ARG A 14 27.19 -3.35 4.65
C ARG A 14 25.85 -2.94 5.24
N CYS A 15 24.99 -3.93 5.48
CA CYS A 15 23.76 -3.78 6.23
C CYS A 15 24.08 -3.48 7.70
N GLY A 16 23.57 -2.38 8.25
CA GLY A 16 23.79 -2.00 9.65
C GLY A 16 22.93 -2.78 10.66
N ILE A 17 22.07 -3.72 10.22
CA ILE A 17 21.23 -4.54 11.09
C ILE A 17 21.86 -5.92 11.32
N CYS A 18 22.19 -6.64 10.24
CA CYS A 18 22.77 -7.98 10.33
C CYS A 18 24.26 -8.05 9.99
N ASN A 19 24.91 -6.92 9.70
CA ASN A 19 26.31 -6.82 9.26
C ASN A 19 26.63 -7.54 7.94
N ALA A 20 25.63 -8.06 7.21
CA ALA A 20 25.83 -8.69 5.92
C ALA A 20 26.37 -7.69 4.88
N VAL A 21 27.29 -8.14 4.03
CA VAL A 21 27.80 -7.36 2.90
C VAL A 21 26.97 -7.71 1.66
N VAL A 22 26.31 -6.71 1.10
CA VAL A 22 25.42 -6.83 -0.06
C VAL A 22 26.12 -6.23 -1.28
N SER A 23 26.32 -7.03 -2.32
CA SER A 23 26.84 -6.57 -3.61
C SER A 23 25.78 -5.76 -4.36
N LEU A 24 26.16 -4.60 -4.87
CA LEU A 24 25.37 -3.73 -5.72
C LEU A 24 25.55 -4.19 -7.17
N ASN A 25 24.44 -4.25 -7.92
CA ASN A 25 24.43 -4.73 -9.31
C ASN A 25 25.31 -3.85 -10.23
N ARG A 26 25.26 -2.54 -10.00
CA ARG A 26 26.12 -1.53 -10.60
C ARG A 26 26.59 -0.57 -9.52
N LYS A 27 27.55 0.28 -9.87
CA LYS A 27 28.10 1.29 -8.97
C LYS A 27 26.98 2.15 -8.38
N PHE A 28 26.80 2.07 -7.06
CA PHE A 28 25.73 2.73 -6.29
C PHE A 28 24.27 2.29 -6.60
N GLU A 29 24.05 1.15 -7.26
CA GLU A 29 22.71 0.63 -7.53
C GLU A 29 22.13 -0.13 -6.33
N VAL A 30 21.16 0.47 -5.66
CA VAL A 30 20.63 0.00 -4.36
C VAL A 30 19.59 -1.12 -4.47
N VAL A 31 19.30 -1.65 -5.67
CA VAL A 31 18.21 -2.64 -5.85
C VAL A 31 18.43 -3.92 -5.03
N HIS A 32 19.69 -4.37 -4.93
CA HIS A 32 20.06 -5.53 -4.12
C HIS A 32 19.99 -5.26 -2.61
N LEU A 33 20.25 -4.01 -2.18
CA LEU A 33 20.05 -3.58 -0.80
C LEU A 33 18.56 -3.64 -0.44
N VAL A 34 17.70 -3.11 -1.31
CA VAL A 34 16.23 -3.17 -1.11
C VAL A 34 15.77 -4.63 -1.01
N ARG A 35 16.22 -5.50 -1.92
CA ARG A 35 15.88 -6.93 -1.88
C ARG A 35 16.36 -7.59 -0.59
N HIS A 36 17.57 -7.26 -0.13
CA HIS A 36 18.09 -7.77 1.14
C HIS A 36 17.22 -7.35 2.32
N PHE A 37 16.84 -6.07 2.42
CA PHE A 37 15.98 -5.60 3.51
C PHE A 37 14.60 -6.24 3.48
N ASN A 38 13.99 -6.35 2.30
CA ASN A 38 12.66 -6.97 2.19
C ASN A 38 12.69 -8.46 2.56
N ALA A 39 13.74 -9.19 2.22
CA ALA A 39 13.83 -10.63 2.50
C ALA A 39 14.24 -10.96 3.94
N TRP A 40 15.19 -10.21 4.51
CA TRP A 40 15.82 -10.55 5.78
C TRP A 40 15.38 -9.65 6.94
N HIS A 41 14.81 -8.49 6.61
CA HIS A 41 14.38 -7.47 7.57
C HIS A 41 12.97 -6.94 7.26
N PRO A 42 11.96 -7.80 7.01
CA PRO A 42 10.62 -7.36 6.62
C PRO A 42 9.95 -6.49 7.69
N SER A 43 10.25 -6.73 8.97
CA SER A 43 9.77 -5.93 10.10
C SER A 43 10.42 -4.55 10.24
N ILE A 44 11.48 -4.28 9.48
CA ILE A 44 12.18 -2.98 9.46
C ILE A 44 11.56 -2.05 8.41
N HIS A 45 10.85 -2.60 7.42
CA HIS A 45 10.09 -1.79 6.49
C HIS A 45 8.84 -1.23 7.19
N GLN A 46 8.99 -0.01 7.72
CA GLN A 46 7.86 0.77 8.20
C GLN A 46 7.41 1.74 7.13
N CYS A 47 6.14 1.65 6.75
CA CYS A 47 5.52 2.64 5.88
C CYS A 47 5.62 4.01 6.57
N ALA A 48 6.19 5.00 5.90
CA ALA A 48 6.23 6.35 6.45
C ALA A 48 4.82 7.00 6.49
N GLY A 49 3.81 6.39 5.86
CA GLY A 49 2.44 6.90 5.78
C GLY A 49 2.31 8.23 5.03
N LYS A 50 3.37 8.68 4.35
CA LYS A 50 3.44 10.02 3.77
C LYS A 50 2.76 10.15 2.40
N TRP A 51 2.34 9.04 1.78
CA TRP A 51 1.75 9.09 0.45
C TRP A 51 0.45 9.91 0.43
N LYS A 52 -0.46 9.64 1.39
CA LYS A 52 -1.72 10.37 1.53
C LYS A 52 -1.53 11.88 1.75
N LEU A 53 -0.38 12.30 2.28
CA LEU A 53 -0.05 13.70 2.57
C LEU A 53 0.63 14.40 1.40
N ARG A 54 0.92 13.69 0.32
CA ARG A 54 1.70 14.21 -0.79
C ARG A 54 0.85 15.17 -1.60
N LYS A 55 1.36 16.39 -1.79
CA LYS A 55 0.73 17.39 -2.65
C LYS A 55 1.20 17.22 -4.09
N PRO A 56 0.37 17.56 -5.09
CA PRO A 56 0.82 17.68 -6.47
C PRO A 56 2.03 18.63 -6.56
N GLN A 57 3.04 18.25 -7.33
CA GLN A 57 4.23 19.07 -7.56
C GLN A 57 4.23 19.60 -9.00
N PRO A 58 4.61 20.87 -9.25
CA PRO A 58 4.71 21.39 -10.61
C PRO A 58 5.69 20.56 -11.45
N GLY A 59 5.22 20.05 -12.60
CA GLY A 59 6.03 19.21 -13.51
C GLY A 59 6.11 17.72 -13.13
N LEU A 60 5.44 17.30 -12.06
CA LEU A 60 5.19 15.89 -11.73
C LEU A 60 3.67 15.65 -11.78
N GLY A 61 3.26 14.47 -12.28
CA GLY A 61 1.86 14.06 -12.23
C GLY A 61 1.29 14.08 -10.81
N LYS A 62 -0.05 14.11 -10.69
CA LYS A 62 -0.68 14.08 -9.36
C LYS A 62 -0.39 12.72 -8.67
N PRO A 63 -0.34 12.64 -7.34
CA PRO A 63 -0.22 11.34 -6.67
C PRO A 63 -1.39 10.43 -7.04
N LEU A 64 -1.11 9.18 -7.40
CA LEU A 64 -2.13 8.16 -7.61
C LEU A 64 -3.07 8.08 -6.39
N SER A 65 -4.37 8.13 -6.68
CA SER A 65 -5.44 8.21 -5.71
C SER A 65 -6.54 7.17 -5.98
N ILE A 66 -7.45 6.99 -5.04
CA ILE A 66 -8.63 6.12 -5.21
C ILE A 66 -9.60 6.60 -6.31
N GLN A 67 -9.41 7.81 -6.82
CA GLN A 67 -10.22 8.37 -7.91
C GLN A 67 -9.69 8.00 -9.29
N ASP A 68 -8.54 7.33 -9.38
CA ASP A 68 -7.88 7.00 -10.65
C ASP A 68 -8.19 5.57 -11.14
N PHE A 69 -8.82 4.75 -10.30
CA PHE A 69 -9.24 3.40 -10.64
C PHE A 69 -10.55 3.06 -9.91
N ALA A 70 -11.32 2.15 -10.48
CA ALA A 70 -12.54 1.62 -9.88
C ALA A 70 -12.29 0.21 -9.32
N VAL A 71 -12.97 -0.12 -8.23
CA VAL A 71 -13.01 -1.49 -7.69
C VAL A 71 -14.24 -2.17 -8.29
N ILE A 72 -14.02 -3.19 -9.12
CA ILE A 72 -15.09 -3.90 -9.84
C ILE A 72 -15.65 -5.07 -9.01
N ASP A 73 -14.80 -5.64 -8.17
CA ASP A 73 -15.19 -6.71 -7.25
C ASP A 73 -14.47 -6.52 -5.92
N THR A 74 -15.24 -6.56 -4.83
CA THR A 74 -14.73 -6.38 -3.46
C THR A 74 -14.28 -7.70 -2.82
N SER A 75 -14.47 -8.83 -3.49
CA SER A 75 -14.01 -10.15 -3.06
C SER A 75 -12.47 -10.23 -3.07
N LEU A 76 -11.91 -10.91 -2.05
CA LEU A 76 -10.46 -10.99 -1.83
C LEU A 76 -9.78 -12.09 -2.65
N ASP A 77 -10.56 -12.93 -3.32
CA ASP A 77 -10.16 -14.16 -3.99
C ASP A 77 -10.05 -14.02 -5.52
N ARG A 78 -10.52 -12.91 -6.11
CA ARG A 78 -10.38 -12.65 -7.55
C ARG A 78 -9.15 -11.80 -7.85
N GLY A 79 -8.38 -12.24 -8.86
CA GLY A 79 -7.14 -11.59 -9.28
C GLY A 79 -7.33 -10.20 -9.86
N ALA A 80 -8.03 -10.06 -10.99
CA ALA A 80 -8.23 -8.77 -11.68
C ALA A 80 -9.54 -8.12 -11.25
N ASN A 81 -9.50 -7.35 -10.15
CA ASN A 81 -10.66 -6.73 -9.54
C ASN A 81 -10.64 -5.19 -9.59
N LEU A 82 -9.63 -4.60 -10.25
CA LEU A 82 -9.50 -3.16 -10.44
C LEU A 82 -9.64 -2.81 -11.92
N GLN A 83 -10.19 -1.63 -12.21
CA GLN A 83 -10.27 -1.08 -13.57
C GLN A 83 -9.70 0.33 -13.59
N CYS A 84 -8.80 0.62 -14.51
CA CYS A 84 -8.34 1.99 -14.75
C CYS A 84 -9.49 2.81 -15.36
N ILE A 85 -9.83 3.96 -14.78
CA ILE A 85 -10.95 4.77 -15.27
C ILE A 85 -10.61 5.54 -16.56
N TRP A 86 -9.32 5.65 -16.91
CA TRP A 86 -8.88 6.42 -18.09
C TRP A 86 -8.86 5.60 -19.37
N CYS A 87 -8.50 4.31 -19.28
CA CYS A 87 -8.41 3.43 -20.45
C CYS A 87 -9.28 2.18 -20.37
N GLY A 88 -9.97 1.95 -19.25
CA GLY A 88 -10.86 0.80 -19.05
C GLY A 88 -10.15 -0.54 -18.85
N MET A 89 -8.81 -0.58 -18.77
CA MET A 89 -8.04 -1.80 -18.56
C MET A 89 -8.31 -2.40 -17.18
N PHE A 90 -8.58 -3.71 -17.14
CA PHE A 90 -8.70 -4.48 -15.91
C PHE A 90 -7.33 -4.98 -15.44
N MET A 91 -7.09 -4.93 -14.13
CA MET A 91 -5.80 -5.33 -13.55
C MET A 91 -5.97 -5.83 -12.12
N THR A 92 -4.92 -6.50 -11.63
CA THR A 92 -4.79 -6.89 -10.22
C THR A 92 -4.21 -5.75 -9.39
N ALA A 93 -4.31 -5.83 -8.07
CA ALA A 93 -3.69 -4.86 -7.17
C ALA A 93 -2.16 -4.77 -7.36
N GLU A 94 -1.51 -5.90 -7.65
CA GLU A 94 -0.06 -5.99 -7.88
C GLU A 94 0.35 -5.32 -9.19
N ALA A 95 -0.51 -5.37 -10.21
CA ALA A 95 -0.27 -4.77 -11.52
C ALA A 95 -0.59 -3.26 -11.58
N LEU A 96 -1.27 -2.72 -10.57
CA LEU A 96 -1.76 -1.33 -10.55
C LEU A 96 -0.63 -0.30 -10.73
N ALA A 97 0.45 -0.44 -9.96
CA ALA A 97 1.56 0.51 -10.04
C ALA A 97 2.28 0.45 -11.38
N MET A 98 2.46 -0.76 -11.93
CA MET A 98 3.09 -0.96 -13.24
C MET A 98 2.25 -0.31 -14.33
N HIS A 99 0.94 -0.56 -14.34
CA HIS A 99 0.01 0.01 -15.30
C HIS A 99 0.11 1.55 -15.36
N PHE A 100 -0.01 2.23 -14.22
CA PHE A 100 0.05 3.70 -14.21
C PHE A 100 1.44 4.24 -14.56
N SER A 101 2.51 3.53 -14.18
CA SER A 101 3.88 3.94 -14.51
C SER A 101 4.23 3.79 -16.00
N GLU A 102 3.58 2.89 -16.72
CA GLU A 102 3.89 2.60 -18.13
C GLU A 102 2.89 3.24 -19.10
N VAL A 103 1.59 3.20 -18.75
CA VAL A 103 0.50 3.64 -19.63
C VAL A 103 0.15 5.11 -19.41
N HIS A 104 0.30 5.61 -18.18
CA HIS A 104 -0.06 6.99 -17.82
C HIS A 104 1.03 7.74 -17.01
N PRO A 105 2.30 7.72 -17.46
CA PRO A 105 3.44 8.25 -16.68
C PRO A 105 3.41 9.77 -16.47
N GLU A 106 2.77 10.52 -17.37
CA GLU A 106 2.72 12.00 -17.31
C GLU A 106 1.59 12.51 -16.42
N GLU A 107 0.59 11.67 -16.16
CA GLU A 107 -0.64 12.07 -15.48
C GLU A 107 -0.59 11.79 -13.98
N VAL A 108 -0.02 10.64 -13.59
CA VAL A 108 0.07 10.22 -12.19
C VAL A 108 1.46 9.76 -11.79
N GLU A 109 1.82 10.12 -10.57
CA GLU A 109 2.95 9.52 -9.88
C GLU A 109 2.48 8.33 -9.04
N VAL A 110 3.17 7.20 -9.15
CA VAL A 110 2.82 5.97 -8.41
C VAL A 110 3.60 5.81 -7.09
N PRO A 111 3.00 5.21 -6.04
CA PRO A 111 3.71 4.90 -4.81
C PRO A 111 4.88 3.94 -5.06
N LYS A 112 6.08 4.35 -4.67
CA LYS A 112 7.27 3.47 -4.68
C LYS A 112 7.31 2.47 -3.52
N CYS A 113 6.44 2.67 -2.51
CA CYS A 113 6.32 1.79 -1.35
C CYS A 113 5.11 0.89 -1.54
N ASN A 114 5.31 -0.42 -1.47
CA ASN A 114 4.24 -1.41 -1.62
C ASN A 114 3.14 -1.24 -0.56
N LEU A 115 3.50 -0.86 0.67
CA LEU A 115 2.52 -0.63 1.74
C LEU A 115 1.60 0.56 1.42
N CYS A 116 2.14 1.66 0.87
CA CYS A 116 1.31 2.79 0.41
C CYS A 116 0.35 2.38 -0.72
N LEU A 117 0.79 1.50 -1.62
CA LEU A 117 -0.06 0.99 -2.70
C LEU A 117 -1.17 0.09 -2.14
N GLN A 118 -0.84 -0.83 -1.22
CA GLN A 118 -1.82 -1.68 -0.57
C GLN A 118 -2.82 -0.88 0.27
N GLU A 119 -2.37 0.13 1.01
CA GLU A 119 -3.25 1.07 1.72
C GLU A 119 -4.26 1.73 0.78
N LEU A 120 -3.83 2.15 -0.41
CA LEU A 120 -4.68 2.77 -1.41
C LEU A 120 -5.78 1.79 -1.88
N VAL A 121 -5.38 0.57 -2.22
CA VAL A 121 -6.29 -0.48 -2.71
C VAL A 121 -7.27 -0.91 -1.63
N ILE A 122 -6.82 -1.12 -0.39
CA ILE A 122 -7.69 -1.51 0.73
C ILE A 122 -8.73 -0.41 1.01
N ASN A 123 -8.31 0.87 1.08
CA ASN A 123 -9.24 1.96 1.29
C ASN A 123 -10.26 2.08 0.14
N ALA A 124 -9.83 1.94 -1.12
CA ALA A 124 -10.75 1.94 -2.26
C ALA A 124 -11.76 0.80 -2.17
N ARG A 125 -11.32 -0.41 -1.81
CA ARG A 125 -12.19 -1.60 -1.67
C ARG A 125 -13.21 -1.42 -0.55
N LEU A 126 -12.79 -0.86 0.59
CA LEU A 126 -13.70 -0.61 1.71
C LEU A 126 -14.69 0.51 1.41
N LEU A 127 -14.25 1.57 0.73
CA LEU A 127 -15.13 2.64 0.26
C LEU A 127 -16.20 2.08 -0.69
N GLU A 128 -15.80 1.25 -1.67
CA GLU A 128 -16.74 0.60 -2.58
C GLU A 128 -17.72 -0.32 -1.84
N LYS A 129 -17.22 -1.14 -0.90
CA LYS A 129 -18.02 -2.15 -0.21
C LYS A 129 -19.03 -1.58 0.79
N TYR A 130 -18.63 -0.55 1.53
CA TYR A 130 -19.40 -0.03 2.66
C TYR A 130 -19.89 1.41 2.46
N GLY A 131 -19.47 2.08 1.39
CA GLY A 131 -19.81 3.48 1.11
C GLY A 131 -19.18 4.48 2.07
N ASP A 132 -18.06 4.13 2.72
CA ASP A 132 -17.53 4.86 3.86
C ASP A 132 -15.99 4.81 3.95
N GLU A 133 -15.39 5.84 4.54
CA GLU A 133 -13.95 5.95 4.73
C GLU A 133 -13.53 5.36 6.09
N PHE A 134 -12.62 4.37 6.08
CA PHE A 134 -12.15 3.71 7.30
C PHE A 134 -10.77 4.18 7.78
N ASP A 135 -10.16 5.10 7.03
CA ASP A 135 -8.78 5.57 7.20
C ASP A 135 -7.80 4.43 7.51
N VAL A 136 -7.76 3.43 6.60
CA VAL A 136 -6.86 2.30 6.75
C VAL A 136 -5.43 2.75 6.50
N SER A 137 -4.51 2.32 7.36
CA SER A 137 -3.06 2.47 7.22
C SER A 137 -2.35 1.14 7.49
N MET A 138 -1.20 0.93 6.85
CA MET A 138 -0.36 -0.25 7.00
C MET A 138 1.00 0.17 7.54
N PRO A 139 1.18 0.24 8.87
CA PRO A 139 2.48 0.58 9.46
C PRO A 139 3.60 -0.36 9.00
N ASP A 140 3.29 -1.63 8.75
CA ASP A 140 4.18 -2.64 8.19
C ASP A 140 3.37 -3.74 7.48
N GLU A 141 4.06 -4.74 6.94
CA GLU A 141 3.48 -5.84 6.16
C GLU A 141 2.54 -6.78 6.95
N HIS A 142 2.60 -6.76 8.29
CA HIS A 142 1.88 -7.70 9.14
C HIS A 142 0.72 -7.05 9.88
N ARG A 143 0.60 -5.73 9.83
CA ARG A 143 -0.33 -4.95 10.64
C ARG A 143 -1.10 -3.98 9.77
N ILE A 144 -2.43 -4.09 9.85
CA ILE A 144 -3.39 -3.19 9.21
C ILE A 144 -4.14 -2.45 10.32
N ARG A 145 -4.03 -1.13 10.34
CA ARG A 145 -4.74 -0.25 11.26
C ARG A 145 -6.00 0.26 10.59
N CYS A 146 -7.16 0.13 11.24
CA CYS A 146 -8.37 0.85 10.88
C CYS A 146 -8.47 2.12 11.73
N GLY A 147 -8.26 3.29 11.13
CA GLY A 147 -8.30 4.58 11.82
C GLY A 147 -9.69 4.86 12.42
N LYS A 148 -10.76 4.58 11.67
CA LYS A 148 -12.15 4.85 12.08
C LYS A 148 -12.55 4.22 13.42
N TYR A 149 -12.13 2.98 13.66
CA TYR A 149 -12.46 2.25 14.89
C TYR A 149 -11.28 2.09 15.85
N GLY A 150 -10.11 2.64 15.50
CA GLY A 150 -8.88 2.49 16.31
C GLY A 150 -8.43 1.03 16.48
N THR A 151 -8.76 0.13 15.56
CA THR A 151 -8.47 -1.31 15.67
C THR A 151 -7.24 -1.70 14.85
N MET A 152 -6.59 -2.81 15.26
CA MET A 152 -5.44 -3.40 14.58
C MET A 152 -5.77 -4.83 14.15
N HIS A 153 -5.42 -5.17 12.90
CA HIS A 153 -5.67 -6.45 12.27
C HIS A 153 -4.40 -7.00 11.64
N THR A 154 -4.32 -8.31 11.47
CA THR A 154 -3.15 -8.98 10.87
C THR A 154 -3.34 -9.35 9.40
N SER A 155 -4.54 -9.16 8.85
CA SER A 155 -4.86 -9.43 7.45
C SER A 155 -6.12 -8.68 7.03
N GLU A 156 -6.27 -8.47 5.73
CA GLU A 156 -7.44 -7.81 5.15
C GLU A 156 -8.73 -8.63 5.40
N ALA A 157 -8.65 -9.96 5.36
CA ALA A 157 -9.76 -10.84 5.71
C ALA A 157 -10.24 -10.64 7.16
N ARG A 158 -9.31 -10.49 8.11
CA ARG A 158 -9.66 -10.21 9.52
C ARG A 158 -10.23 -8.81 9.70
N LEU A 159 -9.69 -7.83 8.98
CA LEU A 159 -10.27 -6.50 8.94
C LEU A 159 -11.72 -6.55 8.46
N HIS A 160 -11.99 -7.16 7.30
CA HIS A 160 -13.36 -7.31 6.78
C HIS A 160 -14.30 -8.02 7.76
N ALA A 161 -13.84 -9.10 8.40
CA ALA A 161 -14.63 -9.79 9.41
C ALA A 161 -14.95 -8.85 10.59
N GLY A 162 -13.94 -8.14 11.11
CA GLY A 162 -14.13 -7.16 12.19
C GLY A 162 -15.10 -6.05 11.81
N LEU A 163 -14.95 -5.44 10.62
CA LEU A 163 -15.84 -4.40 10.13
C LEU A 163 -17.29 -4.89 9.97
N PHE A 164 -17.48 -6.15 9.52
CA PHE A 164 -18.80 -6.76 9.45
C PHE A 164 -19.45 -6.89 10.83
N TYR A 165 -18.70 -7.29 11.86
CA TYR A 165 -19.21 -7.29 13.23
C TYR A 165 -19.59 -5.89 13.71
N PHE A 166 -18.74 -4.88 13.47
CA PHE A 166 -19.06 -3.51 13.88
C PHE A 166 -20.28 -2.96 13.14
N SER A 167 -20.42 -3.17 11.83
CA SER A 167 -21.56 -2.67 11.05
C SER A 167 -22.88 -3.36 11.42
N THR A 168 -22.87 -4.68 11.63
CA THR A 168 -24.08 -5.43 12.01
C THR A 168 -24.51 -5.12 13.44
N VAL A 169 -23.57 -5.07 14.39
CA VAL A 169 -23.89 -4.75 15.79
C VAL A 169 -24.38 -3.31 15.94
N PHE A 170 -23.79 -2.33 15.24
CA PHE A 170 -24.29 -0.95 15.25
C PHE A 170 -25.71 -0.85 14.66
N CYS A 171 -25.98 -1.56 13.56
CA CYS A 171 -27.30 -1.59 12.95
C CYS A 171 -28.35 -2.16 13.92
N CYS A 172 -28.06 -3.31 14.57
CA CYS A 172 -28.98 -3.94 15.51
C CYS A 172 -29.26 -3.12 16.78
N ILE A 173 -28.28 -2.34 17.27
CA ILE A 173 -28.45 -1.48 18.45
C ILE A 173 -29.31 -0.25 18.12
N PHE A 174 -29.16 0.33 16.93
CA PHE A 174 -29.96 1.49 16.52
C PHE A 174 -31.36 1.12 15.99
N SER A 175 -31.57 -0.08 15.45
CA SER A 175 -32.91 -0.54 15.04
C SER A 175 -33.87 -0.80 16.22
N HIS A 176 -33.40 -0.77 17.47
CA HIS A 176 -34.27 -0.85 18.66
C HIS A 176 -34.67 0.54 19.23
N TRP A 177 -34.29 1.64 18.56
CA TRP A 177 -34.61 3.01 18.95
C TRP A 177 -35.30 3.81 17.82
N ILE A 178 -36.11 3.14 16.99
CA ILE A 178 -37.10 3.76 16.08
C ILE A 178 -38.45 3.10 16.30
#